data_AF-G2T153-F1
#
_entry.id   AF-G2T153-F1
#
_cell.length_a   1.000
_cell.length_b   1.000
_cell.length_c   1.000
_cell.angle_alpha   90.00
_cell.angle_beta   90.00
_cell.angle_gamma   90.00
#
_symmetry.space_group_name_H-M   'P 1'
#
loop_
_entity.id
_entity.type
_entity.pdbx_description
1 polymer ?
#
loop_
_entity_poly.entity_id
_entity_poly.type
_entity_poly.pdbx_seq_one_letter_code
_entity_poly.pdbx_strand_id
1 'polypeptide(L)'
;MTKGKILGDIHQIDKDVELCRTTNERISNQAAQLLIENQIPFTRGWIKVPFFLREKYRGAHQIYVIRTNRNRYGQARRTIDQLDTSFRRRLILSNY
;
A
#
# COMPACT_ATOMS: atom_id res chain seq x y z
N MET A 1 25.52 17.08 -35.56
CA MET A 1 24.13 17.15 -35.05
C MET A 1 23.83 15.88 -34.26
N THR A 2 24.01 15.95 -32.94
CA THR A 2 23.85 14.83 -32.00
C THR A 2 22.36 14.59 -31.75
N LYS A 3 21.80 13.54 -32.36
CA LYS A 3 20.41 13.14 -32.08
C LYS A 3 20.34 12.51 -30.69
N GLY A 4 19.53 13.14 -29.84
CA GLY A 4 19.37 12.86 -28.42
C GLY A 4 19.06 11.39 -28.14
N LYS A 5 19.91 10.81 -27.29
CA LYS A 5 19.60 9.61 -26.52
C LYS A 5 18.72 10.06 -25.34
N ILE A 6 17.90 9.13 -24.83
CA ILE A 6 17.06 9.22 -23.63
C ILE A 6 15.61 9.66 -23.92
N LEU A 7 14.84 8.74 -24.50
CA LEU A 7 13.44 8.55 -24.11
C LEU A 7 13.38 7.13 -23.51
N GLY A 8 13.83 7.00 -22.27
CA GLY A 8 13.58 5.79 -21.50
C GLY A 8 12.06 5.65 -21.33
N ASP A 9 11.54 4.45 -21.57
CA ASP A 9 10.14 4.05 -21.49
C ASP A 9 9.24 4.97 -20.63
N ILE A 10 8.44 5.80 -21.31
CA ILE A 10 7.39 6.67 -20.75
C ILE A 10 6.30 5.84 -20.04
N HIS A 11 6.29 4.51 -20.20
CA HIS A 11 5.33 3.59 -19.57
C HIS A 11 5.66 3.20 -18.11
N GLN A 12 6.75 3.71 -17.53
CA GLN A 12 7.06 3.55 -16.10
C GLN A 12 6.65 4.74 -15.22
N ILE A 13 5.94 5.72 -15.78
CA ILE A 13 5.43 6.88 -15.06
C ILE A 13 4.27 6.43 -14.14
N ASP A 14 4.49 6.53 -12.83
CA ASP A 14 3.50 6.45 -11.75
C ASP A 14 2.59 5.21 -11.70
N LYS A 15 3.19 4.01 -11.65
CA LYS A 15 2.44 2.86 -11.12
C LYS A 15 2.44 2.93 -9.60
N ASP A 16 1.25 3.06 -9.02
CA ASP A 16 1.05 2.85 -7.59
C ASP A 16 1.43 1.42 -7.21
N VAL A 17 2.25 1.31 -6.17
CA VAL A 17 2.75 0.05 -5.64
C VAL A 17 2.02 -0.25 -4.34
N GLU A 18 1.77 -1.53 -4.06
CA GLU A 18 1.19 -1.93 -2.78
C GLU A 18 2.16 -1.56 -1.66
N LEU A 19 1.66 -0.81 -0.67
CA LEU A 19 2.38 -0.47 0.54
C LEU A 19 2.09 -1.49 1.63
N CYS A 20 0.80 -1.73 1.89
CA CYS A 20 0.35 -2.68 2.90
C CYS A 20 -1.06 -3.19 2.62
N ARG A 21 -1.41 -4.33 3.22
CA ARG A 21 -2.75 -4.89 3.21
C ARG A 21 -3.16 -5.42 4.59
N THR A 22 -4.46 -5.42 4.88
CA THR A 22 -5.01 -6.00 6.11
C THR A 22 -6.46 -6.42 5.92
N THR A 23 -6.90 -7.42 6.69
CA THR A 23 -8.33 -7.80 6.77
C THR A 23 -9.10 -6.95 7.78
N ASN A 24 -8.42 -6.13 8.57
CA ASN A 24 -9.03 -5.31 9.62
C ASN A 24 -9.23 -3.86 9.17
N GLU A 25 -10.49 -3.44 9.08
CA GLU A 25 -10.86 -2.09 8.64
C GLU A 25 -10.27 -0.98 9.52
N ARG A 26 -10.30 -1.15 10.86
CA ARG A 26 -9.81 -0.14 11.80
C ARG A 26 -8.32 0.13 11.58
N ILE A 27 -7.56 -0.92 11.31
CA ILE A 27 -6.12 -0.83 11.06
C ILE A 27 -5.85 -0.16 9.71
N SER A 28 -6.67 -0.48 8.70
CA SER A 28 -6.60 0.24 7.42
C SER A 28 -6.92 1.72 7.56
N ASN A 29 -7.89 2.10 8.40
CA ASN A 29 -8.22 3.50 8.68
C ASN A 29 -7.06 4.22 9.36
N GLN A 30 -6.45 3.61 10.39
CA GLN A 30 -5.32 4.21 11.09
C GLN A 30 -4.08 4.36 10.21
N ALA A 31 -3.79 3.36 9.37
CA ALA A 31 -2.71 3.46 8.40
C ALA A 31 -2.95 4.58 7.38
N ALA A 32 -4.19 4.74 6.90
CA ALA A 32 -4.55 5.84 6.01
C ALA A 32 -4.43 7.20 6.70
N GLN A 33 -4.92 7.31 7.94
CA GLN A 33 -4.85 8.54 8.72
C GLN A 33 -3.40 9.00 8.92
N LEU A 34 -2.49 8.08 9.24
CA LEU A 34 -1.08 8.41 9.40
C LEU A 34 -0.43 8.90 8.08
N LEU A 35 -0.83 8.33 6.94
CA LEU A 35 -0.36 8.80 5.63
C LEU A 35 -0.91 10.19 5.29
N ILE A 36 -2.15 10.51 5.68
CA ILE A 36 -2.74 11.84 5.54
C ILE A 36 -1.95 12.85 6.38
N GLU A 37 -1.68 12.54 7.66
CA GLU A 37 -0.92 13.41 8.57
C GLU A 37 0.49 13.74 8.05
N ASN A 38 1.11 12.78 7.37
CA ASN A 38 2.44 12.95 6.77
C ASN A 38 2.40 13.48 5.33
N GLN A 39 1.22 13.88 4.83
CA GLN A 39 1.01 14.40 3.47
C GLN A 39 1.54 13.46 2.37
N ILE A 40 1.40 12.15 2.58
CA ILE A 40 1.85 11.12 1.63
C ILE A 40 0.68 10.73 0.73
N PRO A 41 0.78 10.90 -0.60
CA PRO A 41 -0.25 10.44 -1.52
C PRO A 41 -0.40 8.91 -1.48
N PHE A 42 -1.64 8.44 -1.36
CA PHE A 42 -1.97 7.02 -1.37
C PHE A 42 -3.32 6.79 -2.04
N THR A 43 -3.54 5.56 -2.50
CA THR A 43 -4.84 5.05 -2.90
C THR A 43 -5.24 3.93 -1.96
N ARG A 44 -6.46 3.99 -1.46
CA ARG A 44 -7.05 2.93 -0.64
C ARG A 44 -8.12 2.21 -1.44
N GLY A 45 -8.06 0.89 -1.44
CA GLY A 45 -9.09 0.05 -2.04
C GLY A 45 -9.28 -1.22 -1.23
N TRP A 46 -10.12 -2.11 -1.76
CA TRP A 46 -10.36 -3.42 -1.19
C TRP A 46 -10.41 -4.48 -2.28
N ILE A 47 -10.09 -5.71 -1.90
CA ILE A 47 -10.16 -6.89 -2.75
C ILE A 47 -11.15 -7.85 -2.11
N LYS A 48 -12.15 -8.29 -2.87
CA LYS A 48 -13.10 -9.32 -2.44
C LYS A 48 -12.37 -10.65 -2.25
N VAL A 49 -12.55 -11.30 -1.11
CA VAL A 49 -12.02 -12.64 -0.87
C VAL A 49 -13.05 -13.67 -1.35
N PRO A 50 -12.71 -14.51 -2.34
CA PRO A 50 -13.55 -15.63 -2.75
C PRO A 50 -13.89 -16.54 -1.57
N PHE A 51 -15.12 -17.07 -1.52
CA PHE A 51 -15.61 -17.86 -0.38
C PHE A 51 -14.65 -18.96 0.05
N PHE A 52 -14.15 -19.76 -0.90
CA PHE A 52 -13.24 -20.88 -0.68
C PHE A 52 -11.85 -20.46 -0.13
N LEU A 53 -11.48 -19.18 -0.20
CA LEU A 53 -10.23 -18.66 0.39
C LEU A 53 -10.43 -18.01 1.75
N ARG A 54 -11.67 -17.81 2.21
CA ARG A 54 -11.94 -17.04 3.44
C ARG A 54 -11.34 -17.70 4.68
N GLU A 55 -11.27 -19.02 4.73
CA GLU A 55 -10.64 -19.76 5.83
C GLU A 55 -9.19 -19.30 6.06
N LYS A 56 -8.42 -19.14 4.98
CA LYS A 56 -7.03 -18.61 5.01
C LYS A 56 -6.96 -17.18 5.56
N TYR A 57 -8.03 -16.41 5.40
CA TYR A 57 -8.13 -15.02 5.87
C TYR A 57 -8.98 -14.89 7.14
N ARG A 58 -9.10 -15.94 7.95
CA ARG A 58 -9.86 -15.94 9.22
C ARG A 58 -11.32 -15.52 9.04
N GLY A 59 -11.94 -15.95 7.95
CA GLY A 59 -13.32 -15.63 7.61
C GLY A 59 -13.53 -14.27 6.94
N ALA A 60 -12.47 -13.47 6.72
CA ALA A 60 -12.62 -12.15 6.11
C ALA A 60 -13.19 -12.23 4.69
N HIS A 61 -14.21 -11.43 4.41
CA HIS A 61 -14.84 -11.35 3.08
C HIS A 61 -14.13 -10.37 2.14
N GLN A 62 -13.27 -9.51 2.68
CA GLN A 62 -12.50 -8.51 1.95
C GLN A 62 -11.14 -8.24 2.60
N ILE A 63 -10.18 -7.76 1.80
CA ILE A 63 -8.85 -7.32 2.23
C ILE A 63 -8.70 -5.87 1.81
N TYR A 64 -8.40 -4.99 2.75
CA TYR A 64 -8.06 -3.60 2.47
C TYR A 64 -6.61 -3.52 1.99
N VAL A 65 -6.39 -2.74 0.93
CA VAL A 65 -5.08 -2.56 0.30
C VAL A 65 -4.81 -1.07 0.18
N ILE A 66 -3.67 -0.64 0.71
CA ILE A 66 -3.16 0.71 0.56
C ILE A 66 -2.00 0.67 -0.42
N ARG A 67 -2.09 1.52 -1.45
CA ARG A 67 -1.06 1.69 -2.46
C ARG A 67 -0.51 3.10 -2.39
N THR A 68 0.74 3.29 -2.78
CA THR A 68 1.38 4.61 -2.85
C THR A 68 2.25 4.68 -4.09
N ASN A 69 2.59 5.89 -4.48
CA ASN A 69 3.50 6.12 -5.58
C ASN A 69 4.87 5.47 -5.31
N ARG A 70 5.46 4.82 -6.31
CA ARG A 70 6.80 4.20 -6.22
C ARG A 70 7.85 5.14 -5.63
N ASN A 71 7.86 6.41 -6.04
CA ASN A 71 8.84 7.40 -5.60
C ASN A 71 8.68 7.78 -4.12
N ARG A 72 7.48 7.56 -3.55
CA ARG A 72 7.14 7.84 -2.15
C ARG A 72 7.14 6.59 -1.29
N TYR A 73 7.32 5.40 -1.86
CA TYR A 73 7.24 4.13 -1.13
C TYR A 73 8.18 4.08 0.07
N GLY A 74 9.44 4.49 -0.07
CA GLY A 74 10.39 4.51 1.05
C GLY A 74 9.97 5.43 2.20
N GLN A 75 9.38 6.58 1.88
CA GLN A 75 8.83 7.52 2.88
C GLN A 75 7.60 6.91 3.54
N ALA A 76 6.64 6.42 2.75
CA ALA A 76 5.41 5.79 3.22
C ALA A 76 5.70 4.56 4.11
N ARG A 77 6.72 3.78 3.78
CA ARG A 77 7.14 2.60 4.54
C ARG A 77 7.63 2.98 5.93
N ARG A 78 8.47 4.01 6.04
CA ARG A 78 8.95 4.54 7.32
C ARG A 78 7.83 5.12 8.16
N THR A 79 6.90 5.85 7.53
CA THR A 79 5.71 6.36 8.20
C THR A 79 4.86 5.22 8.76
N ILE A 80 4.57 4.18 7.96
CA ILE A 80 3.85 2.99 8.46
C ILE A 80 4.62 2.26 9.56
N ASP A 81 5.94 2.31 9.56
CA ASP A 81 6.75 1.72 10.62
C ASP A 81 6.64 2.44 11.97
N GLN A 82 6.12 3.69 12.00
CA GLN A 82 5.82 4.47 13.20
C GLN A 82 4.45 4.12 13.83
N LEU A 83 3.59 3.34 13.15
CA LEU A 83 2.35 2.84 13.76
C LEU A 83 2.68 2.04 15.03
N ASP A 84 1.76 2.09 16.01
CA ASP A 84 1.89 1.26 17.21
C ASP A 84 2.16 -0.18 16.83
N THR A 85 3.05 -0.80 17.60
CA THR A 85 3.53 -2.17 17.36
C THR A 85 2.37 -3.17 17.26
N SER A 86 1.29 -2.94 18.00
CA SER A 86 0.06 -3.74 17.97
C SER A 86 -0.68 -3.70 16.63
N PHE A 87 -0.72 -2.53 15.98
CA PHE A 87 -1.34 -2.35 14.66
C PHE A 87 -0.41 -2.81 13.54
N ARG A 88 0.89 -2.50 13.65
CA ARG A 88 1.91 -2.92 12.69
C ARG A 88 1.95 -4.44 12.52
N ARG A 89 1.87 -5.22 13.59
CA ARG A 89 1.86 -6.71 13.54
C ARG A 89 0.67 -7.30 12.79
N ARG A 90 -0.40 -6.52 12.57
CA ARG A 90 -1.63 -6.93 11.88
C ARG A 90 -1.71 -6.36 10.45
N LEU A 91 -0.67 -5.65 10.02
CA LEU A 91 -0.47 -5.21 8.64
C LEU A 91 0.50 -6.17 7.96
N ILE A 92 0.12 -6.62 6.77
CA ILE A 92 1.05 -7.30 5.86
C ILE A 92 1.66 -6.21 5.00
N LEU A 93 2.97 -6.01 5.15
CA LEU A 93 3.72 -4.98 4.45
C LEU A 93 4.25 -5.59 3.16
N SER A 94 4.07 -4.88 2.06
CA SER A 94 4.62 -5.31 0.78
C SER A 94 6.13 -5.09 0.77
N ASN A 95 6.89 -5.90 0.03
CA ASN A 95 8.30 -5.67 -0.29
C ASN A 95 8.35 -5.28 -1.77
N TYR A 96 8.33 -3.98 -2.04
CA TYR A 96 8.47 -3.42 -3.38
C TYR A 96 9.88 -2.83 -3.53
#